data_AF-A0A517ZQ44-F1
#
_entry.id   AF-A0A517ZQ44-F1
#
_cell.length_a   1.000
_cell.length_b   1.000
_cell.length_c   1.000
_cell.angle_alpha   90.00
_cell.angle_beta   90.00
_cell.angle_gamma   90.00
#
_symmetry.space_group_name_H-M   'P 1'
#
loop_
_entity.id
_entity.type
_entity.pdbx_description
1 polymer ?
#
loop_
_entity_poly.entity_id
_entity_poly.type
_entity_poly.pdbx_seq_one_letter_code
_entity_poly.pdbx_strand_id
1 'polypeptide(L)'
;MSNNAILSTVLQVHREVEAAGFRGIAVISAEQLNWLRNTLTAIEEMGAEFLAQRLRRFIESAEQQDKHAGARLLELLTTLRLFERALTLEAAQFQLGGLCAVHDSFAVDNEHGEEA
;
A
#
# COMPACT_ATOMS: atom_id res chain seq x y z
N MET A 1 -7.50 6.35 -11.30
CA MET A 1 -7.89 5.30 -10.34
C MET A 1 -7.76 5.85 -8.93
N SER A 2 -8.58 5.41 -7.97
CA SER A 2 -8.59 5.98 -6.62
C SER A 2 -7.45 5.41 -5.77
N ASN A 3 -6.63 6.26 -5.13
CA ASN A 3 -5.58 5.88 -4.17
C ASN A 3 -6.09 4.94 -3.07
N ASN A 4 -7.40 4.98 -2.76
CA ASN A 4 -8.02 4.08 -1.80
C ASN A 4 -7.99 2.60 -2.22
N ALA A 5 -8.08 2.31 -3.52
CA ALA A 5 -8.03 0.93 -4.00
C ALA A 5 -6.64 0.32 -3.76
N ILE A 6 -5.58 1.04 -4.14
CA ILE A 6 -4.19 0.64 -3.92
C ILE A 6 -3.92 0.44 -2.43
N LEU A 7 -4.32 1.40 -1.59
CA LEU A 7 -4.14 1.32 -0.14
C LEU A 7 -4.84 0.08 0.45
N SER A 8 -6.06 -0.21 0.02
CA SER A 8 -6.81 -1.37 0.51
C SER A 8 -6.13 -2.70 0.14
N THR A 9 -5.61 -2.81 -1.08
CA THR A 9 -4.86 -3.96 -1.55
C THR A 9 -3.56 -4.13 -0.77
N VAL A 10 -2.79 -3.05 -0.59
CA VAL A 10 -1.53 -3.06 0.18
C VAL A 10 -1.75 -3.52 1.62
N LEU A 11 -2.77 -2.98 2.31
CA LEU A 11 -3.11 -3.37 3.67
C LEU A 11 -3.52 -4.84 3.77
N GLN A 12 -4.21 -5.37 2.76
CA GLN A 12 -4.58 -6.78 2.74
C GLN A 12 -3.37 -7.68 2.52
N VAL A 13 -2.47 -7.33 1.59
CA VAL A 13 -1.21 -8.06 1.39
C VAL A 13 -0.38 -8.06 2.67
N HIS A 14 -0.26 -6.92 3.34
CA HIS A 14 0.48 -6.82 4.59
C HIS A 14 -0.04 -7.79 5.64
N ARG A 15 -1.35 -7.83 5.90
CA ARG A 15 -1.95 -8.76 6.86
C ARG A 15 -1.69 -10.23 6.50
N GLU A 16 -1.86 -10.61 5.24
CA GLU A 16 -1.67 -12.00 4.81
C GLU A 16 -0.21 -12.44 4.90
N VAL A 17 0.71 -11.58 4.46
CA VAL A 17 2.15 -11.83 4.50
C VAL A 17 2.66 -11.88 5.95
N GLU A 18 2.16 -11.00 6.82
CA GLU A 18 2.49 -11.01 8.25
C GLU A 18 1.96 -12.28 8.93
N ALA A 19 0.72 -12.69 8.65
CA ALA A 19 0.15 -13.94 9.15
C ALA A 19 0.94 -15.18 8.67
N ALA A 20 1.41 -15.17 7.41
CA ALA A 20 2.31 -16.20 6.91
C ALA A 20 3.65 -16.21 7.66
N GLY A 21 4.19 -15.05 8.01
CA GLY A 21 5.36 -14.92 8.87
C GLY A 21 5.18 -15.56 10.24
N PHE A 22 4.05 -15.32 10.91
CA PHE A 22 3.74 -15.89 12.22
C PHE A 22 3.55 -17.42 12.19
N ARG A 23 2.89 -17.95 11.15
CA ARG A 23 2.68 -19.39 10.98
C ARG A 23 3.95 -20.12 10.52
N GLY A 24 4.87 -19.39 9.90
CA GLY A 24 6.05 -19.93 9.22
C GLY A 24 5.82 -20.07 7.72
N ILE A 25 6.79 -19.58 6.94
CA ILE A 25 6.70 -19.53 5.47
C ILE A 25 6.54 -20.92 4.84
N ALA A 26 7.11 -21.95 5.46
CA ALA A 26 7.00 -23.33 4.98
C ALA A 26 5.56 -23.89 5.03
N VAL A 27 4.65 -23.22 5.75
CA VAL A 27 3.26 -23.66 5.97
C VAL A 27 2.26 -22.88 5.11
N ILE A 28 2.74 -22.02 4.19
CA ILE A 28 1.86 -21.28 3.27
C ILE A 28 1.18 -22.28 2.34
N SER A 29 -0.15 -22.19 2.25
CA SER A 29 -0.93 -23.08 1.39
C SER A 29 -0.83 -22.67 -0.09
N ALA A 30 -1.12 -23.61 -0.99
CA ALA A 30 -1.20 -23.33 -2.42
C ALA A 30 -2.27 -22.26 -2.77
N GLU A 31 -3.37 -22.23 -2.01
CA GLU A 31 -4.42 -21.21 -2.16
C GLU A 31 -3.90 -19.81 -1.82
N GLN A 32 -3.13 -19.68 -0.73
CA GLN A 32 -2.51 -18.41 -0.33
C GLN A 32 -1.50 -17.94 -1.36
N LEU A 33 -0.66 -18.83 -1.89
CA LEU A 33 0.27 -18.50 -2.97
C LEU A 33 -0.47 -18.03 -4.23
N ASN A 34 -1.57 -18.70 -4.59
CA ASN A 34 -2.37 -18.29 -5.74
C ASN A 34 -3.00 -16.91 -5.54
N TRP A 35 -3.50 -16.62 -4.33
CA TRP A 35 -4.01 -15.30 -3.98
C TRP A 35 -2.93 -14.22 -4.08
N LEU A 36 -1.72 -14.48 -3.58
CA LEU A 36 -0.57 -13.57 -3.66
C LEU A 36 -0.17 -13.32 -5.12
N ARG A 37 -0.19 -14.34 -5.99
CA ARG A 37 0.08 -14.20 -7.43
C ARG A 37 -0.97 -13.35 -8.14
N ASN A 38 -2.25 -13.55 -7.85
CA ASN A 38 -3.31 -12.72 -8.42
C ASN A 38 -3.17 -11.25 -7.96
N THR A 39 -2.77 -11.05 -6.72
CA THR A 39 -2.54 -9.72 -6.16
C THR A 39 -1.29 -9.07 -6.73
N LEU A 40 -0.25 -9.85 -7.02
CA LEU A 40 0.93 -9.38 -7.77
C LEU A 40 0.51 -8.79 -9.12
N THR A 41 -0.29 -9.51 -9.92
CA THR A 41 -0.79 -9.01 -11.20
C THR A 41 -1.56 -7.70 -11.02
N ALA A 42 -2.44 -7.62 -10.03
CA ALA A 42 -3.19 -6.40 -9.74
C ALA A 42 -2.27 -5.22 -9.37
N ILE A 43 -1.23 -5.46 -8.56
CA ILE A 43 -0.25 -4.42 -8.18
C ILE A 43 0.57 -3.95 -9.38
N GLU A 44 0.91 -4.86 -10.30
CA GLU A 44 1.59 -4.53 -11.58
C GLU A 44 0.71 -3.67 -12.47
N GLU A 45 -0.57 -4.01 -12.62
CA GLU A 45 -1.56 -3.22 -13.37
C GLU A 45 -1.78 -1.82 -12.75
N MET A 46 -1.61 -1.70 -11.44
CA MET A 46 -1.66 -0.41 -10.71
C MET A 46 -0.39 0.43 -10.86
N GLY A 47 0.67 -0.09 -11.51
CA GLY A 47 1.94 0.62 -11.72
C GLY A 47 2.87 0.64 -10.50
N ALA A 48 2.61 -0.17 -9.48
CA ALA A 48 3.44 -0.25 -8.27
C ALA A 48 4.59 -1.26 -8.44
N GLU A 49 5.42 -1.07 -9.47
CA GLU A 49 6.44 -2.01 -9.94
C GLU A 49 7.43 -2.45 -8.84
N PHE A 50 7.87 -1.52 -7.99
CA PHE A 50 8.81 -1.84 -6.92
C PHE A 50 8.19 -2.81 -5.91
N LEU A 51 6.94 -2.59 -5.51
CA LEU A 51 6.24 -3.48 -4.60
C LEU A 51 5.97 -4.84 -5.25
N ALA A 52 5.54 -4.84 -6.51
CA ALA A 52 5.35 -6.04 -7.31
C ALA A 52 6.63 -6.89 -7.35
N GLN A 53 7.79 -6.27 -7.61
CA GLN A 53 9.07 -6.97 -7.63
C GLN A 53 9.40 -7.63 -6.28
N ARG A 54 9.12 -6.96 -5.16
CA ARG A 54 9.36 -7.52 -3.82
C ARG A 54 8.41 -8.67 -3.51
N LEU A 55 7.14 -8.53 -3.87
CA LEU A 55 6.14 -9.59 -3.70
C LEU A 55 6.49 -10.82 -4.54
N ARG A 56 6.86 -10.63 -5.81
CA ARG A 56 7.31 -11.70 -6.70
C ARG A 56 8.48 -12.50 -6.11
N ARG A 57 9.53 -11.81 -5.65
CA ARG A 57 10.70 -12.47 -5.02
C ARG A 57 10.32 -13.27 -3.78
N PHE A 58 9.39 -12.76 -2.98
CA PHE A 58 8.88 -13.49 -1.81
C PHE A 58 8.12 -14.75 -2.23
N ILE A 59 7.19 -14.65 -3.20
CA ILE A 59 6.43 -15.78 -3.74
C ILE A 59 7.39 -16.87 -4.26
N GLU A 60 8.36 -16.50 -5.09
CA GLU A 60 9.36 -17.42 -5.65
C GLU A 60 10.15 -18.13 -4.54
N SER A 61 10.57 -17.39 -3.50
CA SER A 61 11.32 -17.97 -2.37
C SER A 61 10.47 -18.88 -1.49
N ALA A 62 9.19 -18.54 -1.29
CA ALA A 62 8.25 -19.35 -0.52
C ALA A 62 7.93 -20.66 -1.23
N GLU A 63 7.74 -20.63 -2.55
CA GLU A 63 7.48 -21.81 -3.38
C GLU A 63 8.66 -22.78 -3.39
N GLN A 64 9.87 -22.26 -3.48
CA GLN A 64 11.09 -23.06 -3.51
C GLN A 64 11.53 -23.52 -2.12
N GLN A 65 10.84 -23.06 -1.06
CA GLN A 65 11.25 -23.26 0.34
C GLN A 65 12.72 -22.87 0.58
N ASP A 66 13.16 -21.78 -0.05
CA ASP A 66 14.54 -21.32 0.02
C ASP A 66 14.87 -20.80 1.43
N LYS A 67 16.11 -21.01 1.89
CA LYS A 67 16.65 -20.46 3.15
C LYS A 67 16.56 -18.94 3.22
N HIS A 68 16.43 -18.27 2.08
CA HIS A 68 16.29 -16.82 1.99
C HIS A 68 14.85 -16.32 2.13
N ALA A 69 13.84 -17.19 2.22
CA ALA A 69 12.44 -16.77 2.27
C ALA A 69 12.13 -15.85 3.46
N GLY A 70 12.75 -16.11 4.62
CA GLY A 70 12.61 -15.24 5.80
C GLY A 70 13.15 -13.82 5.57
N ALA A 71 14.28 -13.68 4.87
CA ALA A 71 14.82 -12.38 4.52
C ALA A 71 13.91 -11.64 3.51
N ARG A 72 13.37 -12.37 2.52
CA ARG A 72 12.43 -11.79 1.54
C ARG A 72 11.12 -11.35 2.17
N LEU A 73 10.63 -12.10 3.16
CA LEU A 73 9.48 -11.71 3.96
C LEU A 73 9.72 -10.35 4.65
N LEU A 74 10.86 -10.20 5.34
CA LEU A 74 11.18 -8.95 6.03
C LEU A 74 11.37 -7.77 5.06
N GLU A 75 12.01 -7.99 3.92
CA GLU A 75 12.12 -6.99 2.85
C GLU A 75 10.74 -6.54 2.36
N LEU A 76 9.82 -7.50 2.14
CA LEU A 76 8.46 -7.22 1.69
C LEU A 76 7.66 -6.45 2.75
N LEU A 77 7.67 -6.90 4.01
CA LEU A 77 6.99 -6.21 5.12
C LEU A 77 7.50 -4.78 5.30
N THR A 78 8.81 -4.57 5.19
CA THR A 78 9.40 -3.23 5.27
C THR A 78 8.93 -2.35 4.11
N THR A 79 8.88 -2.91 2.90
CA THR A 79 8.42 -2.20 1.71
C THR A 79 6.95 -1.82 1.82
N LEU A 80 6.10 -2.75 2.27
CA LEU A 80 4.67 -2.52 2.47
C LEU A 80 4.44 -1.39 3.49
N ARG A 81 5.15 -1.41 4.61
CA ARG A 81 5.04 -0.38 5.65
C ARG A 81 5.45 1.02 5.15
N LEU A 82 6.48 1.10 4.31
CA LEU A 82 6.87 2.35 3.67
C LEU A 82 5.81 2.84 2.67
N PHE A 83 5.25 1.93 1.87
CA PHE A 83 4.17 2.24 0.93
C PHE A 83 2.92 2.75 1.65
N GLU A 84 2.48 2.07 2.70
CA GLU A 84 1.33 2.50 3.53
C GLU A 84 1.54 3.90 4.09
N ARG A 85 2.74 4.20 4.59
CA ARG A 85 3.07 5.52 5.13
C ARG A 85 3.07 6.59 4.05
N ALA A 86 3.63 6.31 2.87
CA ALA A 86 3.63 7.23 1.74
C ALA A 86 2.19 7.55 1.28
N LEU A 87 1.37 6.53 1.08
CA LEU A 87 -0.04 6.69 0.67
C LEU A 87 -0.87 7.42 1.72
N THR A 88 -0.62 7.17 3.01
CA THR A 88 -1.28 7.88 4.11
C THR A 88 -0.91 9.36 4.14
N LEU A 89 0.39 9.68 3.94
CA LEU A 89 0.85 11.07 3.89
C LEU A 89 0.30 11.80 2.67
N GLU A 90 0.23 11.14 1.51
CA GLU A 90 -0.37 11.71 0.29
C GLU A 90 -1.86 12.00 0.49
N ALA A 91 -2.61 11.07 1.10
CA ALA A 91 -4.00 11.27 1.44
C ALA A 91 -4.20 12.44 2.43
N ALA A 92 -3.34 12.54 3.46
CA ALA A 92 -3.37 13.65 4.40
C ALA A 92 -3.04 15.00 3.74
N GLN A 93 -2.04 15.02 2.85
CA GLN A 93 -1.68 16.21 2.08
C GLN A 93 -2.85 16.66 1.20
N PHE A 94 -3.52 15.74 0.51
CA PHE A 94 -4.68 16.05 -0.32
C PHE A 94 -5.83 16.67 0.50
N GLN A 95 -6.11 16.12 1.68
CA GLN A 95 -7.13 16.66 2.59
C GLN A 95 -6.76 18.05 3.13
N LEU A 96 -5.51 18.25 3.52
CA LEU A 96 -5.01 19.55 3.99
C LEU A 96 -5.04 20.61 2.87
N GLY A 97 -4.62 20.25 1.66
CA GLY A 97 -4.69 21.15 0.49
C GLY A 97 -6.14 21.56 0.18
N GLY A 98 -7.09 20.62 0.30
CA GLY A 98 -8.52 20.92 0.18
C GLY A 98 -9.02 21.88 1.27
N LEU A 99 -8.58 21.72 2.52
CA LEU A 99 -8.95 22.60 3.62
C LEU A 99 -8.37 24.02 3.47
N CYS A 100 -7.12 24.15 3.01
CA CYS A 100 -6.53 25.46 2.73
C CYS A 100 -7.22 26.18 1.57
N ALA A 101 -7.57 25.47 0.49
CA ALA A 101 -8.31 26.04 -0.64
C ALA A 101 -9.72 26.52 -0.24
N VAL A 102 -10.37 25.82 0.70
CA VAL A 102 -11.65 26.23 1.26
C VAL A 102 -11.50 27.49 2.13
N HIS A 103 -10.44 27.60 2.93
CA HIS A 103 -10.20 28.77 3.77
C HIS A 103 -9.90 30.05 2.95
N ASP A 104 -9.14 29.94 1.85
CA ASP A 104 -8.92 31.08 0.94
C ASP A 104 -10.20 31.54 0.25
N SER A 105 -11.12 30.63 -0.08
CA SER A 105 -12.43 30.97 -0.64
C SER A 105 -13.31 31.79 0.31
N PHE A 106 -13.20 31.60 1.63
CA PHE A 106 -13.98 32.35 2.61
C PHE A 106 -13.35 33.71 2.97
N ALA A 107 -12.05 33.91 2.70
CA ALA A 107 -11.38 35.18 2.96
C ALA A 107 -11.76 36.26 1.92
N VAL A 108 -12.07 35.87 0.68
CA VAL A 108 -12.42 36.82 -0.41
C VAL A 108 -13.85 37.36 -0.29
N ASP A 109 -14.78 36.59 0.29
CA ASP A 109 -16.19 37.00 0.38
C ASP A 109 -16.49 37.99 1.53
N ASN A 110 -15.54 38.21 2.45
CA ASN A 110 -15.73 39.10 3.60
C ASN A 110 -15.24 40.55 3.38
N GLU A 111 -14.60 40.85 2.25
CA GLU A 111 -14.02 42.18 1.99
C GLU A 111 -14.96 43.13 1.21
N HIS A 112 -16.21 42.76 0.93
CA HIS A 112 -17.16 43.60 0.16
C HIS A 112 -18.43 43.98 0.94
N GLY A 113 -18.41 43.83 2.28
CA GLY A 113 -19.57 44.08 3.16
C GLY A 113 -19.57 45.41 3.92
N GLU A 114 -18.76 46.40 3.53
CA GLU A 114 -18.64 47.67 4.28
C GLU A 114 -18.62 48.90 3.34
N GLU A 115 -19.71 49.10 2.58
CA GLU A 115 -20.09 50.43 2.11
C GLU A 115 -21.56 50.68 2.50
N ALA A 116 -21.75 51.45 3.57
CA ALA A 116 -23.00 52.03 4.02
C ALA A 116 -22.92 53.56 3.92
#